data_AF-A0A743SQ27-F1
#
_entry.id   AF-A0A743SQ27-F1
#
_cell.length_a   1.000
_cell.length_b   1.000
_cell.length_c   1.000
_cell.angle_alpha   90.00
_cell.angle_beta   90.00
_cell.angle_gamma   90.00
#
_symmetry.space_group_name_H-M   'P 1'
#
loop_
_entity.id
_entity.type
_entity.pdbx_description
1 polymer ?
#
loop_
_entity_poly.entity_id
_entity_poly.type
_entity_poly.pdbx_seq_one_letter_code
_entity_poly.pdbx_strand_id
1 'polypeptide(L)'
;MSEKNKSIEQILVGINNYITYGYVDSMSFDDPTNDLLDYLSELTSLDNKKAFFYYKKILTDKNINDDFLKSICLNRLLLSEFEWSYAFDFLNKNARQLSIPCLEKALFYFYCAKNDPTSHPTPDRLIEKLIARYQEVKNDPNADFYHLTESFENFSRAYGI
;
A
#
# COMPACT_ATOMS: atom_id res chain seq x y z
N MET A 1 -2.81 -32.55 2.44
CA MET A 1 -4.13 -31.99 2.83
C MET A 1 -4.48 -30.98 1.75
N SER A 2 -5.56 -31.17 0.98
CA SER A 2 -5.98 -30.12 0.05
C SER A 2 -6.54 -28.99 0.89
N GLU A 3 -5.91 -27.82 0.87
CA GLU A 3 -6.57 -26.61 1.35
C GLU A 3 -7.87 -26.47 0.57
N LYS A 4 -9.00 -26.49 1.29
CA LYS A 4 -10.27 -26.13 0.67
C LYS A 4 -10.14 -24.65 0.31
N ASN A 5 -10.17 -24.34 -0.98
CA ASN A 5 -10.32 -22.96 -1.44
C ASN A 5 -11.52 -22.32 -0.73
N LYS A 6 -11.31 -21.16 -0.13
CA LYS A 6 -12.38 -20.47 0.61
C LYS A 6 -13.38 -19.93 -0.40
N SER A 7 -14.66 -19.93 -0.04
CA SER A 7 -15.64 -19.25 -0.89
C SER A 7 -15.41 -17.74 -0.82
N ILE A 8 -15.78 -17.00 -1.87
CA ILE A 8 -15.72 -15.53 -1.87
C ILE A 8 -16.47 -14.98 -0.65
N GLU A 9 -17.61 -15.56 -0.27
CA GLU A 9 -18.37 -15.13 0.91
C GLU A 9 -17.58 -15.28 2.21
N GLN A 10 -16.89 -16.40 2.41
CA GLN A 10 -16.04 -16.62 3.59
C GLN A 10 -14.89 -15.61 3.64
N ILE A 11 -14.27 -15.33 2.49
CA ILE A 11 -13.20 -14.34 2.38
C ILE A 11 -13.73 -12.94 2.73
N LEU A 12 -14.88 -12.56 2.19
CA LEU A 12 -15.50 -11.25 2.46
C LEU A 12 -15.90 -11.10 3.93
N VAL A 13 -16.39 -12.16 4.58
CA VAL A 13 -16.67 -12.15 6.02
C VAL A 13 -15.39 -11.91 6.81
N GLY A 14 -14.32 -12.63 6.50
CA GLY A 14 -13.02 -12.46 7.17
C GLY A 14 -12.43 -11.05 7.03
N ILE A 15 -12.44 -10.49 5.81
CA ILE A 15 -11.95 -9.12 5.58
C ILE A 15 -12.80 -8.09 6.35
N ASN A 16 -14.13 -8.25 6.38
CA ASN A 16 -14.99 -7.33 7.12
C ASN A 16 -14.84 -7.48 8.64
N ASN A 17 -14.58 -8.69 9.14
CA ASN A 17 -14.23 -8.90 10.53
C ASN A 17 -12.96 -8.15 10.88
N TYR A 18 -11.92 -8.19 10.04
CA TYR A 18 -10.69 -7.46 10.31
C TYR A 18 -10.94 -5.96 10.40
N ILE A 19 -11.67 -5.40 9.42
CA ILE A 19 -11.98 -3.96 9.40
C ILE A 19 -12.79 -3.52 10.62
N THR A 20 -13.65 -4.41 11.14
CA THR A 20 -14.56 -4.07 12.26
C THR A 20 -13.95 -4.35 13.63
N TYR A 21 -13.19 -5.44 13.75
CA TYR A 21 -12.77 -6.02 15.02
C TYR A 21 -11.25 -6.23 15.15
N GLY A 22 -10.49 -6.01 14.08
CA GLY A 22 -9.03 -6.18 14.06
C GLY A 22 -8.56 -7.64 13.91
N TYR A 23 -9.46 -8.58 13.61
CA TYR A 23 -9.12 -9.99 13.33
C TYR A 23 -9.92 -10.54 12.16
N VAL A 24 -9.33 -11.46 11.39
CA VAL A 24 -10.03 -12.20 10.32
C VAL A 24 -10.88 -13.33 10.92
N ASP A 25 -10.25 -14.13 11.77
CA ASP A 25 -10.86 -15.19 12.58
C ASP A 25 -10.47 -15.01 14.05
N SER A 26 -11.45 -14.98 14.94
CA SER A 26 -11.24 -14.86 16.39
C SER A 26 -10.51 -16.06 17.00
N MET A 27 -10.46 -17.19 16.29
CA MET A 27 -9.78 -18.41 16.71
C MET A 27 -8.40 -18.58 16.07
N SER A 28 -7.98 -17.65 15.20
CA SER A 28 -6.63 -17.65 14.65
C SER A 28 -5.62 -17.25 15.73
N PHE A 29 -4.49 -17.95 15.76
CA PHE A 29 -3.33 -17.59 16.58
C PHE A 29 -2.27 -16.84 15.76
N ASP A 30 -2.47 -16.70 14.45
CA ASP A 30 -1.57 -15.99 13.57
C ASP A 30 -1.76 -14.48 13.69
N ASP A 31 -0.81 -13.73 13.14
CA ASP A 31 -0.93 -12.28 13.07
C ASP A 31 -2.15 -11.88 12.22
N PRO A 32 -3.09 -11.08 12.75
CA PRO A 32 -4.30 -10.72 12.02
C PRO A 32 -4.05 -10.01 10.69
N THR A 33 -2.96 -9.26 10.58
CA THR A 33 -2.60 -8.56 9.34
C THR A 33 -2.13 -9.58 8.29
N ASN A 34 -1.37 -10.61 8.68
CA ASN A 34 -1.02 -11.71 7.76
C ASN A 34 -2.27 -12.46 7.26
N ASP A 35 -3.19 -12.83 8.15
CA ASP A 35 -4.45 -13.48 7.76
C ASP A 35 -5.25 -12.62 6.76
N LEU A 36 -5.30 -11.31 7.00
CA LEU A 36 -5.98 -10.37 6.11
C LEU A 36 -5.30 -10.33 4.74
N LEU A 37 -3.97 -10.29 4.70
CA LEU A 37 -3.22 -10.24 3.45
C LEU A 37 -3.42 -11.50 2.62
N ASP A 38 -3.50 -12.67 3.26
CA ASP A 38 -3.83 -13.93 2.59
C ASP A 38 -5.24 -13.89 1.99
N TYR A 39 -6.22 -13.38 2.75
CA TYR A 39 -7.60 -13.23 2.28
C TYR A 39 -7.71 -12.20 1.14
N LEU A 40 -6.99 -11.09 1.20
CA LEU A 40 -6.95 -10.09 0.13
C LEU A 40 -6.25 -10.64 -1.12
N SER A 41 -5.20 -11.43 -0.96
CA SER A 41 -4.49 -12.11 -2.05
C SER A 41 -5.41 -13.12 -2.75
N GLU A 42 -6.09 -13.98 -1.98
CA GLU A 42 -7.06 -14.95 -2.48
C GLU A 42 -8.23 -14.24 -3.20
N LEU A 43 -8.75 -13.13 -2.63
CA LEU A 43 -9.77 -12.31 -3.27
C LEU A 43 -9.27 -11.66 -4.56
N THR A 44 -8.01 -11.26 -4.63
CA THR A 44 -7.43 -10.66 -5.85
C THR A 44 -7.47 -11.66 -7.00
N SER A 45 -7.19 -12.94 -6.73
CA SER A 45 -7.27 -14.03 -7.71
C SER A 45 -8.69 -14.41 -8.11
N LEU A 46 -9.67 -14.28 -7.21
CA LEU A 46 -11.06 -14.70 -7.44
C LEU A 46 -11.97 -13.58 -7.98
N ASP A 47 -11.83 -12.37 -7.46
CA ASP A 47 -12.62 -11.19 -7.82
C ASP A 47 -11.79 -9.92 -7.59
N ASN A 48 -10.94 -9.64 -8.59
CA ASN A 48 -9.99 -8.55 -8.53
C ASN A 48 -10.64 -7.18 -8.24
N LYS A 49 -11.83 -6.93 -8.81
CA LYS A 49 -12.57 -5.68 -8.58
C LYS A 49 -12.99 -5.52 -7.12
N LYS A 50 -13.46 -6.59 -6.48
CA LYS A 50 -13.78 -6.56 -5.04
C LYS A 50 -12.52 -6.42 -4.18
N ALA A 51 -11.41 -7.07 -4.53
CA ALA A 51 -10.16 -6.92 -3.79
C ALA A 51 -9.70 -5.45 -3.77
N PHE A 52 -9.70 -4.79 -4.92
CA PHE A 52 -9.31 -3.38 -5.02
C PHE A 52 -10.25 -2.41 -4.30
N PHE A 53 -11.54 -2.73 -4.19
CA PHE A 53 -12.42 -2.01 -3.29
C PHE A 53 -11.91 -2.05 -1.83
N TYR A 54 -11.48 -3.22 -1.34
CA TYR A 54 -10.94 -3.35 0.02
C TYR A 54 -9.57 -2.72 0.20
N TYR A 55 -8.65 -2.83 -0.77
CA TYR A 55 -7.36 -2.13 -0.68
C TYR A 55 -7.56 -0.61 -0.49
N LYS A 56 -8.50 0.00 -1.24
CA LYS A 56 -8.85 1.42 -1.06
C LYS A 56 -9.48 1.70 0.30
N LYS A 57 -10.42 0.84 0.71
CA LYS A 57 -11.12 0.96 1.99
C LYS A 57 -10.11 0.94 3.15
N ILE A 58 -9.22 -0.04 3.17
CA ILE A 58 -8.20 -0.20 4.22
C ILE A 58 -7.20 0.96 4.22
N LEU A 59 -6.72 1.35 3.03
CA LEU A 59 -5.77 2.48 2.89
C LEU A 59 -6.33 3.78 3.49
N THR A 60 -7.62 4.02 3.36
CA THR A 60 -8.28 5.28 3.76
C THR A 60 -9.01 5.22 5.09
N ASP A 61 -9.17 4.03 5.69
CA ASP A 61 -9.83 3.88 6.98
C ASP A 61 -8.97 4.50 8.10
N LYS A 62 -9.57 5.40 8.87
CA LYS A 62 -8.90 6.09 9.99
C LYS A 62 -8.81 5.22 11.24
N ASN A 63 -9.61 4.16 11.34
CA ASN A 63 -9.61 3.25 12.48
C ASN A 63 -8.52 2.17 12.34
N ILE A 64 -7.99 1.97 11.14
CA ILE A 64 -6.86 1.07 10.89
C ILE A 64 -5.56 1.86 11.07
N ASN A 65 -4.88 1.63 12.19
CA ASN A 65 -3.62 2.31 12.54
C ASN A 65 -2.36 1.53 12.11
N ASP A 66 -2.53 0.46 11.33
CA ASP A 66 -1.43 -0.32 10.79
C ASP A 66 -0.88 0.33 9.51
N ASP A 67 0.15 1.14 9.67
CA ASP A 67 0.82 1.83 8.57
C ASP A 67 1.52 0.88 7.58
N PHE A 68 1.98 -0.27 8.06
CA PHE A 68 2.59 -1.28 7.21
C PHE A 68 1.53 -1.91 6.29
N LEU A 69 0.39 -2.33 6.83
CA LEU A 69 -0.75 -2.81 6.04
C LEU A 69 -1.21 -1.76 5.01
N LYS A 70 -1.32 -0.50 5.41
CA LYS A 70 -1.67 0.60 4.50
C LYS A 70 -0.66 0.74 3.36
N SER A 71 0.63 0.61 3.65
CA SER A 71 1.66 0.64 2.61
C SER A 71 1.55 -0.50 1.61
N ILE A 72 1.17 -1.70 2.06
CA ILE A 72 0.92 -2.85 1.19
C ILE A 72 -0.29 -2.57 0.29
N CYS A 73 -1.38 -2.05 0.87
CA CYS A 73 -2.57 -1.67 0.10
C CYS A 73 -2.25 -0.62 -0.97
N LEU A 74 -1.48 0.42 -0.61
CA LEU A 74 -0.99 1.43 -1.54
C LEU A 74 -0.13 0.81 -2.65
N ASN A 75 0.80 -0.08 -2.31
CA ASN A 75 1.65 -0.76 -3.30
C ASN A 75 0.83 -1.60 -4.28
N ARG A 76 -0.18 -2.33 -3.79
CA ARG A 76 -1.11 -3.08 -4.65
C ARG A 76 -1.86 -2.16 -5.61
N LEU A 77 -2.31 -0.98 -5.14
CA LEU A 77 -2.98 0.02 -5.98
C LEU A 77 -2.03 0.62 -7.03
N LEU A 78 -0.79 0.94 -6.67
CA LEU A 78 0.23 1.47 -7.59
C LEU A 78 0.58 0.48 -8.71
N LEU A 79 0.66 -0.81 -8.40
CA LEU A 79 0.97 -1.88 -9.35
C LEU A 79 -0.25 -2.38 -10.14
N SER A 80 -1.43 -1.78 -9.93
CA SER A 80 -2.65 -2.16 -10.62
C SER A 80 -2.75 -1.52 -11.99
N GLU A 81 -3.15 -2.30 -13.00
CA GLU A 81 -3.42 -1.77 -14.35
C GLU A 81 -4.61 -0.79 -14.39
N PHE A 82 -5.53 -0.87 -13.44
CA PHE A 82 -6.78 -0.09 -13.44
C PHE A 82 -6.96 0.84 -12.24
N GLU A 83 -6.18 0.67 -11.16
CA GLU A 83 -6.27 1.50 -9.95
C GLU A 83 -5.07 2.40 -9.66
N TRP A 84 -4.04 2.38 -10.51
CA TRP A 84 -2.86 3.25 -10.36
C TRP A 84 -3.26 4.74 -10.27
N SER A 85 -4.28 5.15 -11.02
CA SER A 85 -4.75 6.55 -11.05
C SER A 85 -5.33 6.97 -9.71
N TYR A 86 -6.08 6.07 -9.04
CA TYR A 86 -6.54 6.28 -7.68
C TYR A 86 -5.36 6.40 -6.70
N ALA A 87 -4.33 5.55 -6.84
CA ALA A 87 -3.15 5.60 -6.01
C ALA A 87 -2.41 6.94 -6.15
N PHE A 88 -2.24 7.42 -7.39
CA PHE A 88 -1.60 8.70 -7.69
C PHE A 88 -2.39 9.87 -7.11
N ASP A 89 -3.72 9.85 -7.25
CA ASP A 89 -4.60 10.84 -6.63
C ASP A 89 -4.50 10.83 -5.10
N PHE A 90 -4.47 9.64 -4.51
CA PHE A 90 -4.30 9.47 -3.07
C PHE A 90 -2.96 10.06 -2.61
N LEU A 91 -1.85 9.73 -3.27
CA LEU A 91 -0.53 10.27 -2.96
C LEU A 91 -0.51 11.79 -3.10
N ASN A 92 -1.08 12.32 -4.19
CA ASN A 92 -1.07 13.75 -4.46
C ASN A 92 -1.87 14.56 -3.43
N LYS A 93 -3.00 14.01 -2.97
CA LYS A 93 -3.86 14.62 -1.94
C LYS A 93 -3.27 14.49 -0.53
N ASN A 94 -2.60 13.38 -0.23
CA ASN A 94 -2.18 13.02 1.13
C ASN A 94 -0.66 13.09 1.36
N ALA A 95 0.13 13.61 0.41
CA ALA A 95 1.60 13.58 0.45
C ALA A 95 2.21 14.01 1.80
N ARG A 96 1.69 15.08 2.42
CA ARG A 96 2.20 15.60 3.71
C ARG A 96 1.90 14.70 4.91
N GLN A 97 0.95 13.78 4.78
CA GLN A 97 0.45 12.91 5.85
C GLN A 97 0.85 11.45 5.62
N LEU A 98 1.59 11.14 4.56
CA LEU A 98 2.03 9.77 4.31
C LEU A 98 2.87 9.29 5.50
N SER A 99 2.54 8.10 6.00
CA SER A 99 3.41 7.37 6.92
C SER A 99 4.70 6.96 6.21
N ILE A 100 5.74 6.68 6.99
CA ILE A 100 7.06 6.27 6.48
C ILE A 100 6.96 5.09 5.50
N PRO A 101 6.26 3.97 5.81
CA PRO A 101 6.17 2.86 4.86
C PRO A 101 5.36 3.21 3.59
N CYS A 102 4.34 4.06 3.68
CA CYS A 102 3.63 4.53 2.50
C CYS A 102 4.51 5.42 1.60
N LEU A 103 5.31 6.29 2.21
CA LEU A 103 6.26 7.15 1.50
C LEU A 103 7.34 6.31 0.80
N GLU A 104 7.90 5.33 1.51
CA GLU A 104 8.87 4.38 0.98
C GLU A 104 8.34 3.70 -0.29
N LYS A 105 7.14 3.10 -0.22
CA LYS A 105 6.52 2.43 -1.38
C LYS A 105 6.29 3.37 -2.54
N ALA A 106 5.91 4.62 -2.29
CA ALA A 106 5.76 5.63 -3.33
C ALA A 106 7.10 5.98 -4.00
N LEU A 107 8.15 6.22 -3.22
CA LEU A 107 9.49 6.53 -3.75
C LEU A 107 10.05 5.35 -4.56
N PHE A 108 9.92 4.14 -4.04
CA PHE A 108 10.37 2.92 -4.71
C PHE A 108 9.61 2.71 -6.04
N TYR A 109 8.29 2.88 -6.05
CA TYR A 109 7.50 2.79 -7.28
C TYR A 109 8.00 3.77 -8.34
N PHE A 110 8.19 5.05 -7.99
CA PHE A 110 8.62 6.05 -8.96
C PHE A 110 10.07 5.85 -9.42
N TYR A 111 10.94 5.33 -8.55
CA TYR A 111 12.28 4.88 -8.95
C TYR A 111 12.20 3.82 -10.05
N CYS A 112 11.37 2.79 -9.87
CA CYS A 112 11.19 1.74 -10.89
C CYS A 112 10.53 2.28 -12.16
N ALA A 113 9.47 3.08 -12.02
CA ALA A 113 8.68 3.60 -13.14
C ALA A 113 9.47 4.55 -14.05
N LYS A 114 10.49 5.24 -13.52
CA LYS A 114 11.30 6.20 -14.30
C LYS A 114 11.92 5.61 -15.56
N ASN A 115 12.29 4.32 -15.52
CA ASN A 115 12.93 3.61 -16.64
C ASN A 115 11.93 2.77 -17.46
N ASP A 116 10.66 2.75 -17.06
CA ASP A 116 9.62 2.01 -17.77
C ASP A 116 9.00 2.90 -18.87
N PRO A 117 9.16 2.55 -20.17
CA PRO A 117 8.58 3.31 -21.27
C PRO A 117 7.04 3.28 -21.28
N THR A 118 6.43 2.38 -20.53
CA THR A 118 4.98 2.25 -20.36
C THR A 118 4.46 2.90 -19.08
N SER A 119 5.34 3.58 -18.33
CA SER A 119 4.97 4.24 -17.07
C SER A 119 3.88 5.29 -17.25
N HIS A 120 3.02 5.38 -16.23
CA HIS A 120 1.93 6.33 -16.22
C HIS A 120 2.44 7.76 -16.00
N PRO A 121 1.77 8.77 -16.58
CA PRO A 121 2.15 10.17 -16.37
C PRO A 121 2.05 10.52 -14.88
N THR A 122 3.14 11.03 -14.33
CA THR A 122 3.19 11.46 -12.93
C THR A 122 2.40 12.77 -12.77
N PRO A 123 1.49 12.89 -11.78
CA PRO A 123 0.76 14.13 -11.54
C PRO A 123 1.68 15.30 -11.23
N ASP A 124 1.24 16.50 -11.62
CA ASP A 124 1.97 17.75 -11.36
C ASP A 124 2.36 17.87 -9.89
N ARG A 125 3.64 18.18 -9.66
CA ARG A 125 4.23 18.43 -8.33
C ARG A 125 4.16 17.25 -7.35
N LEU A 126 3.75 16.05 -7.77
CA LEU A 126 3.76 14.88 -6.88
C LEU A 126 5.18 14.56 -6.41
N ILE A 127 6.16 14.63 -7.31
CA ILE A 127 7.58 14.40 -7.00
C ILE A 127 8.07 15.39 -5.92
N GLU A 128 7.82 16.69 -6.10
CA GLU A 128 8.09 17.73 -5.08
C GLU A 128 7.39 17.39 -3.74
N LYS A 129 6.12 16.96 -3.85
CA LYS A 129 5.27 16.33 -2.82
C LYS A 129 6.05 15.38 -1.91
N LEU A 130 6.57 14.33 -2.54
CA LEU A 130 7.22 13.20 -1.88
C LEU A 130 8.59 13.60 -1.32
N ILE A 131 9.35 14.43 -2.03
CA ILE A 131 10.64 14.95 -1.53
C ILE A 131 10.45 15.77 -0.28
N ALA A 132 9.48 16.70 -0.27
CA ALA A 132 9.18 17.50 0.90
C ALA A 132 8.81 16.61 2.09
N ARG A 133 7.97 15.60 1.86
CA ARG A 133 7.60 14.65 2.91
C ARG A 133 8.79 13.86 3.43
N TYR A 134 9.69 13.39 2.56
CA TYR A 134 10.94 12.74 2.98
C TYR A 134 11.77 13.65 3.88
N GLN A 135 11.96 14.92 3.53
CA GLN A 135 12.74 15.84 4.37
C GLN A 135 12.15 16.02 5.77
N GLU A 136 10.84 15.92 5.93
CA GLU A 136 10.16 15.99 7.22
C GLU A 136 10.41 14.76 8.10
N VAL A 137 10.52 13.56 7.50
CA VAL A 137 10.53 12.28 8.25
C VAL A 137 11.85 11.51 8.19
N LYS A 138 12.84 11.97 7.41
CA LYS A 138 14.13 11.26 7.22
C LYS A 138 14.92 10.99 8.50
N ASN A 139 14.66 11.73 9.58
CA ASN A 139 15.32 11.58 10.87
C ASN A 139 14.45 10.81 11.89
N ASP A 140 13.29 10.28 11.48
CA ASP A 140 12.45 9.46 12.34
C ASP A 140 13.15 8.13 12.66
N PRO A 141 13.12 7.64 13.91
CA PRO A 141 13.77 6.38 14.29
C PRO A 141 13.33 5.16 13.47
N ASN A 142 12.11 5.18 12.92
CA ASN A 142 11.58 4.07 12.12
C ASN A 142 11.96 4.18 10.63
N ALA A 143 12.58 5.28 10.18
CA ALA A 143 12.94 5.48 8.78
C ALA A 143 13.89 4.38 8.27
N ASP A 144 14.85 3.96 9.10
CA ASP A 144 15.83 2.92 8.77
C ASP A 144 15.19 1.53 8.65
N PHE A 145 14.20 1.21 9.50
CA PHE A 145 13.48 -0.08 9.42
C PHE A 145 12.81 -0.29 8.07
N TYR A 146 12.33 0.79 7.46
CA TYR A 146 11.71 0.76 6.14
C TYR A 146 12.72 1.05 5.01
N HIS A 147 14.01 1.19 5.28
CA HIS A 147 15.01 1.55 4.26
C HIS A 147 14.69 2.86 3.53
N LEU A 148 14.04 3.82 4.20
CA LEU A 148 13.53 5.03 3.56
C LEU A 148 14.65 5.86 2.91
N THR A 149 15.81 5.97 3.57
CA THR A 149 16.97 6.69 3.07
C THR A 149 17.48 6.08 1.75
N GLU A 150 17.62 4.75 1.69
CA GLU A 150 18.05 4.04 0.48
C GLU A 150 17.04 4.21 -0.66
N SER A 151 15.74 4.06 -0.37
CA SER A 151 14.67 4.27 -1.35
C SER A 151 14.67 5.71 -1.88
N PHE A 152 14.93 6.70 -1.02
CA PHE A 152 15.05 8.09 -1.45
C PHE A 152 16.30 8.35 -2.29
N GLU A 153 17.46 7.80 -1.95
CA GLU A 153 18.70 7.96 -2.73
C GLU A 153 18.58 7.37 -4.14
N ASN A 154 17.95 6.19 -4.27
CA ASN A 154 17.70 5.59 -5.57
C ASN A 154 16.72 6.42 -6.40
N PHE A 155 15.65 6.89 -5.76
CA PHE A 155 14.69 7.82 -6.36
C PHE A 155 15.35 9.13 -6.81
N SER A 156 16.11 9.81 -5.94
CA SER A 156 16.71 11.11 -6.25
C SER A 156 17.69 11.01 -7.42
N ARG A 157 18.51 9.95 -7.46
CA ARG A 157 19.40 9.65 -8.58
C ARG A 157 18.65 9.46 -9.89
N ALA A 158 17.52 8.77 -9.87
CA ALA A 158 16.71 8.54 -11.07
C ALA A 158 16.03 9.82 -11.60
N TYR A 159 15.73 10.77 -10.72
CA TYR A 159 15.11 12.06 -11.08
C TYR A 159 16.11 13.21 -11.25
N GLY A 160 17.40 13.01 -10.94
CA GLY A 160 18.44 14.04 -11.06
C GLY A 160 18.31 15.16 -10.02
N ILE A 161 17.90 14.80 -8.80
CA ILE A 161 17.61 15.70 -7.68
C ILE A 161 18.66 15.53 -6.57
#